data_AF-A0A2S6TSW3-F1
#
_entry.id   AF-A0A2S6TSW3-F1
#
_cell.length_a   1.000
_cell.length_b   1.000
_cell.length_c   1.000
_cell.angle_alpha   90.00
_cell.angle_beta   90.00
_cell.angle_gamma   90.00
#
_symmetry.space_group_name_H-M   'P 1'
#
loop_
_entity.id
_entity.type
_entity.pdbx_description
1 polymer ?
#
loop_
_entity_poly.entity_id
_entity_poly.type
_entity_poly.pdbx_seq_one_letter_code
_entity_poly.pdbx_strand_id
1 'polypeptide(L)'
;MAMTRKTITITDQMDDWVKGQVESGKYGNDSEYFRDLIRKDQSKEDNLETLRNLLVEGEQSGSSNLSVTDIWDEAEERHLAENA
;
A
#
# COMPACT_ATOMS: atom_id res chain seq x y z
N MET A 1 -6.04 20.77 -9.74
CA MET A 1 -7.25 20.27 -9.07
C MET A 1 -7.72 21.31 -8.06
N ALA A 2 -9.03 21.54 -7.93
CA ALA A 2 -9.57 22.42 -6.89
C ALA A 2 -9.40 21.78 -5.51
N MET A 3 -8.96 22.55 -4.51
CA MET A 3 -8.92 22.09 -3.12
C MET A 3 -10.20 22.50 -2.39
N THR A 4 -10.85 21.55 -1.72
CA THR A 4 -12.00 21.81 -0.86
C THR A 4 -11.55 21.92 0.59
N ARG A 5 -11.92 23.01 1.27
CA ARG A 5 -11.67 23.18 2.71
C ARG A 5 -12.64 22.30 3.50
N LYS A 6 -12.13 21.58 4.49
CA LYS A 6 -12.91 20.85 5.49
C LYS A 6 -12.54 21.36 6.88
N THR A 7 -13.52 21.50 7.76
CA THR A 7 -13.31 21.76 9.19
C THR A 7 -13.44 20.44 9.91
N ILE A 8 -12.45 20.08 10.71
CA ILE A 8 -12.40 18.84 11.47
C ILE A 8 -12.09 19.17 12.93
N THR A 9 -12.63 18.38 13.85
CA THR A 9 -12.32 18.45 15.28
C THR A 9 -11.44 17.27 15.63
N ILE A 10 -10.32 17.54 16.30
CA ILE A 10 -9.36 16.55 16.77
C ILE A 10 -9.11 16.77 18.25
N THR A 11 -8.52 15.79 18.92
CA THR A 11 -8.11 15.94 20.33
C THR A 11 -6.87 16.83 20.45
N ASP A 12 -6.64 17.43 21.62
CA ASP A 12 -5.44 18.23 21.88
C ASP A 12 -4.15 17.41 21.65
N GLN A 13 -4.16 16.13 22.04
CA GLN A 13 -3.03 15.22 21.80
C GLN A 13 -2.72 15.05 20.30
N MET A 14 -3.75 15.00 19.45
CA MET A 14 -3.57 14.92 18.00
C MET A 14 -3.06 16.24 17.42
N ASP A 15 -3.51 17.37 17.95
CA ASP A 15 -3.03 18.70 17.55
C ASP A 15 -1.54 18.86 17.87
N ASP A 16 -1.11 18.50 19.08
CA ASP A 16 0.30 18.51 19.48
C ASP A 16 1.16 17.62 18.57
N TRP A 17 0.64 16.45 18.19
CA TRP A 17 1.32 15.56 17.24
C TRP A 17 1.48 16.21 15.86
N VAL A 18 0.41 16.81 15.32
CA VAL A 18 0.42 17.47 14.00
C VAL A 18 1.41 18.63 14.01
N LYS A 19 1.39 19.47 15.05
CA LYS A 19 2.35 20.56 15.24
C LYS A 19 3.78 20.06 15.26
N GLY A 20 4.06 18.99 16.00
CA GLY A 20 5.40 18.37 16.02
C GLY A 20 5.87 17.91 14.63
N GLN A 21 4.97 17.41 13.78
CA GLN A 21 5.31 17.06 12.40
C GLN A 21 5.66 18.30 11.56
N VAL A 22 4.95 19.42 11.74
CA VAL A 22 5.23 20.69 11.04
C VAL A 22 6.52 21.32 11.54
N GLU A 23 6.72 21.38 12.86
CA GLU A 23 7.92 21.93 13.51
C GLU A 23 9.20 21.17 13.14
N SER A 24 9.09 19.86 12.90
CA SER A 24 10.21 19.06 12.38
C SER A 24 10.67 19.44 10.97
N GLY A 25 9.90 20.30 10.27
CA GLY A 25 10.16 20.70 8.88
C GLY A 25 9.72 19.67 7.84
N LYS A 26 9.13 18.55 8.26
CA LYS A 26 8.65 17.49 7.36
C LYS A 26 7.43 17.91 6.54
N TYR A 27 6.63 18.84 7.04
CA TYR A 27 5.46 19.40 6.36
C TYR A 27 5.42 20.90 6.56
N GLY A 28 4.95 21.65 5.56
CA GLY A 28 4.85 23.12 5.64
C GLY A 28 3.61 23.62 6.39
N ASN A 29 2.60 22.77 6.61
CA ASN A 29 1.41 23.07 7.42
C ASN A 29 0.60 21.80 7.71
N ASP A 30 -0.36 21.93 8.62
CA ASP A 30 -1.27 20.87 9.04
C ASP A 30 -2.04 20.24 7.87
N SER A 31 -2.52 21.07 6.94
CA SER A 31 -3.29 20.57 5.79
C SER A 31 -2.43 19.70 4.87
N GLU A 32 -1.13 19.97 4.77
CA GLU A 32 -0.20 19.12 4.02
C GLU A 32 -0.02 17.76 4.69
N TYR A 33 0.17 17.75 6.01
CA TYR A 33 0.23 16.53 6.79
C TYR A 33 -1.04 15.68 6.65
N PHE A 34 -2.22 16.28 6.79
CA PHE A 34 -3.49 15.56 6.63
C PHE A 34 -3.69 15.01 5.22
N ARG A 35 -3.31 15.75 4.18
CA ARG A 35 -3.38 15.23 2.80
C ARG A 35 -2.45 14.03 2.59
N ASP A 36 -1.24 14.07 3.15
CA ASP A 36 -0.30 12.95 3.08
C ASP A 36 -0.83 11.73 3.85
N LEU A 37 -1.40 11.94 5.04
CA LEU A 37 -2.06 10.87 5.80
C LEU A 37 -3.19 10.21 5.00
N ILE A 38 -4.05 10.99 4.36
CA ILE A 38 -5.15 10.45 3.53
C ILE A 38 -4.60 9.62 2.36
N ARG A 39 -3.54 10.09 1.69
CA ARG A 39 -2.92 9.32 0.59
C ARG A 39 -2.31 8.01 1.06
N LYS A 40 -1.68 8.01 2.24
CA LYS A 40 -1.12 6.80 2.86
C LYS A 40 -2.22 5.82 3.24
N ASP A 41 -3.35 6.32 3.71
CA ASP A 41 -4.51 5.51 4.04
C ASP A 41 -5.09 4.85 2.77
N GLN A 42 -5.34 5.65 1.72
CA GLN A 42 -5.78 5.14 0.42
C GLN A 42 -4.84 4.08 -0.14
N SER A 43 -3.53 4.34 -0.15
CA SER A 43 -2.56 3.36 -0.65
C SER A 43 -2.55 2.07 0.17
N LYS A 44 -2.79 2.11 1.48
CA LYS A 44 -2.92 0.91 2.30
C LYS A 44 -4.19 0.13 1.94
N GLU A 45 -5.31 0.82 1.74
CA GLU A 45 -6.56 0.20 1.33
C GLU A 45 -6.42 -0.46 -0.06
N ASP A 46 -5.84 0.25 -1.04
CA ASP A 46 -5.61 -0.27 -2.39
C ASP A 46 -4.71 -1.51 -2.38
N ASN A 47 -3.63 -1.49 -1.59
CA ASN A 47 -2.72 -2.63 -1.44
C ASN A 47 -3.43 -3.83 -0.80
N LEU A 48 -4.28 -3.58 0.20
CA LEU A 48 -5.04 -4.62 0.88
C LEU A 48 -6.10 -5.23 -0.04
N GLU A 49 -6.78 -4.41 -0.84
CA GLU A 49 -7.72 -4.88 -1.85
C GLU A 49 -7.01 -5.72 -2.91
N THR A 50 -5.86 -5.25 -3.41
CA THR A 50 -5.02 -6.00 -4.35
C THR A 50 -4.63 -7.37 -3.79
N LEU A 51 -4.16 -7.41 -2.54
CA LEU A 51 -3.81 -8.67 -1.87
C LEU A 51 -5.01 -9.61 -1.76
N ARG A 52 -6.19 -9.08 -1.38
CA ARG A 52 -7.42 -9.89 -1.28
C ARG A 52 -7.81 -10.47 -2.63
N ASN A 53 -7.71 -9.69 -3.70
CA ASN A 53 -8.03 -10.15 -5.05
C ASN A 53 -7.08 -11.27 -5.50
N LEU A 54 -5.77 -11.12 -5.25
CA LEU A 54 -4.77 -12.16 -5.54
C LEU A 54 -5.00 -13.44 -4.73
N LEU A 55 -5.42 -13.33 -3.47
CA LEU A 55 -5.76 -14.49 -2.65
C LEU A 55 -6.99 -15.21 -3.20
N VAL A 56 -8.03 -14.48 -3.57
CA VAL A 56 -9.24 -15.05 -4.17
C VAL A 56 -8.92 -15.74 -5.50
N GLU A 57 -8.09 -15.12 -6.34
CA GLU A 57 -7.63 -15.73 -7.60
C GLU A 57 -6.85 -17.03 -7.32
N GLY A 58 -5.93 -17.01 -6.36
CA GLY A 58 -5.19 -18.19 -5.91
C GLY A 58 -6.11 -19.31 -5.41
N GLU A 59 -7.07 -19.00 -4.55
CA GLU A 59 -8.06 -19.97 -4.06
C GLU A 59 -8.92 -20.55 -5.19
N GLN A 60 -9.32 -19.74 -6.17
CA GLN A 60 -10.11 -20.17 -7.33
C GLN A 60 -9.29 -20.99 -8.34
N SER A 61 -7.97 -20.75 -8.43
CA SER A 61 -7.07 -21.52 -9.30
C SER A 61 -6.92 -22.99 -8.87
N GLY A 62 -7.38 -23.33 -7.66
CA GLY A 62 -7.34 -24.68 -7.13
C GLY A 62 -5.95 -25.08 -6.62
N SER A 63 -5.85 -26.30 -6.10
CA SER A 63 -4.59 -26.80 -5.56
C SER A 63 -3.70 -27.35 -6.67
N SER A 64 -2.44 -26.91 -6.70
CA SER A 64 -1.43 -27.50 -7.57
C SER A 64 -0.98 -28.86 -7.03
N ASN A 65 -0.78 -29.82 -7.94
CA ASN A 65 -0.18 -31.12 -7.64
C ASN A 65 1.35 -31.12 -7.84
N LEU A 66 1.93 -29.98 -8.23
CA LEU A 66 3.37 -29.85 -8.46
C LEU A 66 4.11 -29.88 -7.13
N SER A 67 5.22 -30.62 -7.09
CA SER A 67 6.14 -30.56 -5.97
C SER A 67 7.02 -29.31 -6.06
N VAL A 68 7.70 -28.99 -4.96
CA VAL A 68 8.62 -27.83 -4.92
C VAL A 68 9.74 -27.95 -5.96
N THR A 69 10.22 -29.17 -6.24
CA THR A 69 11.23 -29.41 -7.27
C THR A 69 10.68 -29.17 -8.67
N ASP A 70 9.45 -29.62 -8.95
CA ASP A 70 8.83 -29.40 -10.26
C ASP A 70 8.63 -27.90 -10.55
N ILE A 71 8.24 -27.12 -9.52
CA ILE A 71 8.09 -25.66 -9.63
C ILE A 71 9.45 -24.98 -9.88
N TRP A 72 10.51 -25.48 -9.24
CA TRP A 72 11.86 -24.93 -9.40
C TRP A 72 12.40 -25.17 -10.81
N ASP A 73 12.27 -26.40 -11.31
CA ASP A 73 12.74 -26.79 -12.65
C ASP A 73 11.98 -25.99 -13.73
N GLU A 74 10.66 -25.83 -13.58
CA GLU A 74 9.86 -25.01 -14.51
C GLU A 74 10.28 -23.53 -14.50
N ALA A 75 10.61 -22.97 -13.32
CA ALA A 75 11.05 -21.59 -13.21
C ALA A 75 12.43 -21.37 -13.85
N GLU A 76 13.35 -22.34 -13.72
CA GLU A 76 14.69 -22.30 -14.34
C GLU A 76 14.59 -22.38 -15.86
N GLU A 77 13.76 -23.30 -16.40
CA GLU A 77 13.52 -23.41 -17.84
C GLU A 77 12.94 -22.12 -18.42
N ARG A 78 11.98 -21.50 -17.72
CA ARG A 78 11.38 -20.22 -18.14
C ARG A 78 12.41 -19.09 -18.17
N HIS A 79 13.26 -18.99 -17.15
CA HIS A 79 14.30 -17.97 -17.08
C HIS A 79 15.35 -18.14 -18.19
N LEU A 80 15.76 -19.37 -18.48
CA LEU A 80 16.69 -19.66 -19.57
C LEU A 80 16.09 -19.33 -20.95
N ALA A 81 14.79 -19.59 -21.14
CA ALA A 81 14.09 -19.28 -22.39
C ALA A 81 13.90 -17.78 -22.64
N GLU A 82 13.77 -16.96 -21.59
CA GLU A 82 13.65 -15.49 -21.71
C GLU A 82 15.00 -14.79 -21.95
N ASN A 83 16.13 -15.45 -21.64
CA ASN A 83 17.49 -14.90 -21.76
C ASN A 83 18.32 -15.52 -22.90
N ALA A 84 17.70 -16.32 -23.77
CA ALA A 84 18.30 -16.89 -24.98
C ALA A 84 17.94 -16.09 -26.23
#